data_AF-X1BMJ8-F1
#
_entry.id   AF-X1BMJ8-F1
#
_cell.length_a   1.000
_cell.length_b   1.000
_cell.length_c   1.000
_cell.angle_alpha   90.00
_cell.angle_beta   90.00
_cell.angle_gamma   90.00
#
_symmetry.space_group_name_H-M   'P 1'
#
loop_
_entity.id
_entity.type
_entity.pdbx_description
1 polymer ?
#
loop_
_entity_poly.entity_id
_entity_poly.type
_entity_poly.pdbx_seq_one_letter_code
_entity_poly.pdbx_strand_id
1 'polypeptide(L)' 'MKRKIYHELVDWKHSPDRKPLILKGARQVGKTYILDAFANNEYDDYIEINFDENLRWLAF' A
#
# COMPACT_ATOMS: atom_id res chain seq x y z
N MET A 1 1.41 16.04 -11.42
CA MET A 1 2.45 15.87 -10.37
C MET A 1 2.41 14.41 -9.91
N LYS A 2 3.21 13.53 -10.52
CA LYS A 2 3.31 12.14 -10.05
C LYS A 2 4.03 12.16 -8.70
N ARG A 3 3.44 11.60 -7.65
CA ARG A 3 4.06 11.59 -6.31
C ARG A 3 5.38 10.80 -6.40
N LYS A 4 6.48 11.39 -5.97
CA LYS A 4 7.83 10.78 -5.97
C LYS A 4 7.83 9.32 -5.47
N ILE A 5 7.08 9.07 -4.40
CA ILE A 5 6.94 7.75 -3.78
C ILE A 5 6.29 6.69 -4.68
N TYR A 6 5.44 7.06 -5.65
CA TYR A 6 4.85 6.09 -6.57
C TYR A 6 5.96 5.48 -7.46
N HIS A 7 6.86 6.32 -7.95
CA HIS A 7 8.00 5.85 -8.75
C HIS A 7 8.92 4.94 -7.93
N GLU A 8 9.17 5.27 -6.65
CA GLU A 8 9.95 4.42 -5.76
C GLU A 8 9.29 3.03 -5.55
N LEU A 9 7.95 2.95 -5.52
CA LEU A 9 7.23 1.67 -5.44
C LEU A 9 7.32 0.87 -6.75
N VAL A 10 7.25 1.53 -7.90
CA VAL A 10 7.44 0.89 -9.22
C VAL A 10 8.87 0.35 -9.36
N ASP A 11 9.87 1.14 -8.99
CA ASP A 11 11.27 0.73 -9.00
C ASP A 11 11.50 -0.47 -8.07
N TRP A 12 10.87 -0.45 -6.89
CA TRP A 12 10.87 -1.60 -5.98
C TRP A 12 10.24 -2.86 -6.61
N LYS A 13 9.08 -2.74 -7.26
CA LYS A 13 8.40 -3.87 -7.93
C LYS A 13 9.31 -4.53 -8.97
N HIS A 14 10.04 -3.73 -9.73
CA HIS A 14 10.93 -4.18 -10.81
C HIS A 14 12.32 -4.64 -10.32
N SER A 15 12.65 -4.44 -9.05
CA SER A 15 13.93 -4.91 -8.51
C SER A 15 13.97 -6.45 -8.48
N PRO A 16 15.00 -7.09 -9.06
CA PRO A 16 15.14 -8.55 -9.05
C PRO A 16 15.31 -9.12 -7.64
N ASP A 17 15.84 -8.32 -6.71
CA ASP A 17 16.09 -8.70 -5.31
C ASP A 17 15.11 -8.00 -4.35
N ARG A 18 13.88 -7.73 -4.80
CA ARG A 18 12.91 -6.97 -3.99
C ARG A 18 12.65 -7.65 -2.64
N LYS A 19 12.80 -6.87 -1.57
CA LYS A 19 12.46 -7.27 -0.19
C LYS A 19 11.14 -6.64 0.23
N PRO A 20 10.42 -7.18 1.22
CA PRO A 20 9.25 -6.51 1.77
C PRO A 20 9.55 -5.04 2.14
N LEU A 21 8.68 -4.12 1.75
CA LEU A 21 8.81 -2.70 2.08
C LEU A 21 8.10 -2.36 3.38
N ILE A 22 8.68 -1.40 4.11
CA ILE A 22 8.04 -0.76 5.27
C ILE A 22 7.86 0.72 4.95
N LEU A 23 6.62 1.14 4.75
CA LEU A 23 6.30 2.54 4.47
C LEU A 23 6.15 3.33 5.77
N LYS A 24 7.14 4.16 6.10
CA LYS A 24 7.15 4.98 7.33
C LYS A 24 6.76 6.43 7.03
N GLY A 25 6.14 7.09 8.01
CA GLY A 25 5.79 8.52 7.94
C GLY A 25 4.73 8.91 8.96
N ALA A 26 4.44 10.20 9.09
CA ALA A 26 3.45 10.72 10.05
C ALA A 26 2.05 10.10 9.84
N ARG A 27 1.23 10.03 10.90
CA ARG A 27 -0.15 9.53 10.80
C ARG A 27 -0.95 10.42 9.83
N GLN A 28 -1.93 9.83 9.12
CA GLN A 28 -2.86 10.52 8.22
C GLN A 28 -2.26 11.24 6.99
N VAL A 29 -1.04 10.90 6.57
CA VAL A 29 -0.40 11.48 5.37
C VAL A 29 -0.73 10.79 4.04
N GLY A 30 -1.67 9.84 4.03
CA GLY A 30 -2.07 9.13 2.82
C GLY A 30 -1.20 7.93 2.44
N LYS A 31 -0.58 7.26 3.42
CA LYS A 31 0.21 6.02 3.20
C LYS A 31 -0.66 4.87 2.66
N THR A 32 -1.82 4.64 3.26
CA THR A 32 -2.78 3.63 2.77
C THR A 32 -3.21 3.97 1.35
N TYR A 33 -3.62 5.21 1.11
CA TYR A 33 -4.04 5.67 -0.21
C TYR A 33 -3.01 5.40 -1.31
N ILE A 34 -1.72 5.66 -1.06
CA ILE A 34 -0.71 5.45 -2.10
C ILE A 34 -0.42 3.98 -2.35
N LEU A 35 -0.47 3.12 -1.32
CA LEU A 35 -0.31 1.68 -1.47
C LEU A 35 -1.49 1.09 -2.26
N ASP A 36 -2.70 1.55 -1.98
CA ASP A 36 -3.91 1.08 -2.62
C ASP A 36 -3.96 1.53 -4.10
N ALA A 37 -3.63 2.79 -4.38
CA ALA A 37 -3.50 3.28 -5.76
C ALA A 37 -2.39 2.58 -6.55
N PHE A 38 -1.27 2.26 -5.90
CA PHE A 38 -0.18 1.49 -6.51
C PHE A 38 -0.63 0.05 -6.80
N ALA A 39 -1.30 -0.60 -5.85
CA ALA A 39 -1.76 -1.97 -6.02
C ALA A 39 -2.73 -2.09 -7.20
N ASN A 40 -3.76 -1.25 -7.25
CA ASN A 40 -4.75 -1.22 -8.34
C ASN A 40 -4.16 -0.96 -9.73
N ASN A 41 -3.10 -0.15 -9.83
CA ASN A 41 -2.51 0.20 -11.11
C ASN A 41 -1.46 -0.80 -11.59
N GLU A 42 -0.83 -1.54 -10.68
CA GLU A 42 0.38 -2.32 -10.95
C GLU A 42 0.17 -3.83 -10.83
N TYR A 43 -0.95 -4.29 -10.28
CA TYR A 43 -1.29 -5.69 -10.11
C TYR A 43 -2.73 -5.94 -10.54
N ASP A 44 -2.97 -7.03 -11.25
CA ASP A 44 -4.32 -7.45 -11.63
C ASP A 44 -5.13 -7.85 -10.38
N ASP A 45 -4.47 -8.47 -9.40
CA ASP A 45 -5.06 -8.91 -8.14
C ASP A 45 -4.14 -8.55 -6.95
N TYR A 46 -4.74 -8.08 -5.85
CA TYR A 46 -4.05 -7.83 -4.60
C TYR A 46 -4.96 -8.05 -3.38
N ILE A 47 -4.36 -8.25 -2.20
CA ILE A 47 -5.07 -8.36 -0.93
C ILE A 47 -4.54 -7.29 0.02
N GLU A 48 -5.45 -6.50 0.58
CA GLU A 48 -5.15 -5.64 1.73
C GLU A 48 -5.41 -6.41 3.03
N ILE A 49 -4.45 -6.36 3.96
CA ILE A 49 -4.61 -6.90 5.32
C ILE A 49 -4.50 -5.75 6.30
N ASN A 50 -5.65 -5.32 6.82
CA ASN A 50 -5.72 -4.26 7.83
C ASN A 50 -5.81 -4.86 9.24
N PHE A 51 -4.75 -4.66 10.04
CA PHE A 51 -4.68 -5.17 11.41
C PHE A 51 -5.36 -4.27 12.45
N ASP A 52 -5.80 -3.05 12.09
CA ASP A 52 -6.57 -2.18 12.98
C ASP A 52 -8.07 -2.51 12.98
N GLU A 53 -8.54 -3.33 12.03
CA GLU A 53 -9.94 -3.74 11.96
C GLU A 53 -10.27 -4.82 13.00
N ASN A 54 -10.72 -4.37 14.17
CA ASN A 54 -11.63 -5.17 14.96
C ASN A 54 -12.96 -5.28 14.20
N LEU A 55 -13.24 -6.45 13.62
CA LEU A 55 -14.58 -6.86 13.15
C LEU A 55 -15.56 -6.85 14.33
N ARG A 56 -16.10 -5.68 14.69
CA ARG A 56 -17.12 -5.52 15.74
C ARG A 56 -18.48 -5.07 15.21
N TRP A 57 -18.81 -5.41 13.96
CA TRP A 57 -20.08 -5.02 13.33
C TRP A 57 -20.85 -6.17 12.66
N LEU A 58 -20.83 -7.36 13.25
CA LEU A 58 -21.93 -8.32 13.09
C LEU A 58 -22.75 -8.39 14.38
N ALA A 59 -23.13 -7.21 14.89
CA ALA A 59 -24.23 -7.09 15.82
C ALA A 59 -25.51 -6.84 14.98
N PHE A 60 -26.06 -7.93 14.45
CA PHE A 60 -27.47 -8.05 14.10
C PHE A 60 -28.00 -9.27 14.83
#